data_AF-A0A915UQY9-F1
#
_entry.id   AF-A0A915UQY9-F1
#
_cell.length_a   1.000
_cell.length_b   1.000
_cell.length_c   1.000
_cell.angle_alpha   90.00
_cell.angle_beta   90.00
_cell.angle_gamma   90.00
#
_symmetry.space_group_name_H-M   'P 1'
#
loop_
_entity.id
_entity.type
_entity.pdbx_description
1 polymer ?
#
loop_
_entity_poly.entity_id
_entity_poly.type
_entity_poly.pdbx_seq_one_letter_code
_entity_poly.pdbx_strand_id
1 'polypeptide(L)'
;MIGQTVPSVPIERAGRFLRFRYEFVAPTPAEQARQRLQVYFTHLGYAPMASADALVMRRGSLARSMLNWTPRKLAVELTARFAPAAEGTAVEMTLQLNRTGHTIFEAERYLHAWELTQAEAYLRGEPVDFEAMERFEKRTLERSRISLALALAVSVPFGVLVVVLLRPLLTSWGIEGVPRGAILGGLVGGIVGAFLWLFNRKMLNPQNY
;
A
#
# COMPACT_ATOMS: atom_id res chain seq x y z
N MET A 1 19.73 0.69 -14.96
CA MET A 1 18.33 0.74 -14.49
C MET A 1 17.90 -0.69 -14.22
N ILE A 2 17.89 -1.11 -12.96
CA ILE A 2 17.49 -2.47 -12.60
C ILE A 2 15.97 -2.44 -12.49
N GLY A 3 15.27 -3.11 -13.40
CA GLY A 3 13.84 -3.35 -13.26
C GLY A 3 13.64 -4.06 -11.92
N GLN A 4 13.04 -3.37 -10.95
CA GLN A 4 12.77 -3.94 -9.64
C GLN A 4 11.70 -5.03 -9.82
N THR A 5 12.14 -6.27 -9.94
CA THR A 5 11.28 -7.45 -9.81
C THR A 5 10.64 -7.40 -8.42
N VAL A 6 9.31 -7.49 -8.36
CA VAL A 6 8.59 -7.63 -7.09
C VAL A 6 9.24 -8.79 -6.33
N PRO A 7 9.70 -8.58 -5.08
CA PRO A 7 10.23 -9.68 -4.28
C PRO A 7 9.19 -10.79 -4.22
N SER A 8 9.58 -12.04 -4.44
CA SER A 8 8.67 -13.20 -4.57
C SER A 8 8.06 -13.58 -3.22
N VAL A 9 7.19 -12.72 -2.71
CA VAL A 9 6.43 -12.93 -1.48
C VAL A 9 5.01 -13.30 -1.87
N PRO A 10 4.55 -14.53 -1.60
CA PRO A 10 3.16 -14.92 -1.80
C PRO A 10 2.18 -13.96 -1.15
N ILE A 11 1.19 -13.48 -1.93
CA ILE A 11 0.14 -12.58 -1.47
C ILE A 11 -1.21 -13.27 -1.60
N GLU A 12 -1.87 -13.51 -0.48
CA GLU A 12 -3.20 -14.11 -0.41
C GLU A 12 -4.26 -13.06 -0.07
N ARG A 13 -5.42 -13.12 -0.74
CA ARG A 13 -6.60 -12.33 -0.39
C ARG A 13 -7.46 -13.10 0.61
N ALA A 14 -7.55 -12.59 1.85
CA ALA A 14 -8.37 -13.17 2.91
C ALA A 14 -9.44 -12.16 3.36
N GLY A 15 -10.58 -12.12 2.65
CA GLY A 15 -11.66 -11.18 2.94
C GLY A 15 -11.19 -9.72 2.87
N ARG A 16 -11.28 -8.99 3.99
CA ARG A 16 -10.81 -7.59 4.11
C ARG A 16 -9.30 -7.43 4.27
N PHE A 17 -8.54 -8.52 4.23
CA PHE A 17 -7.09 -8.52 4.44
C PHE A 17 -6.35 -8.95 3.19
N LEU A 18 -5.13 -8.42 3.03
CA LEU A 18 -4.08 -8.99 2.19
C LEU A 18 -3.03 -9.59 3.11
N ARG A 19 -2.70 -10.87 2.90
CA ARG A 19 -1.70 -11.58 3.69
C ARG A 19 -0.46 -11.81 2.84
N PHE A 20 0.67 -11.35 3.34
CA PHE A 20 1.98 -11.58 2.77
C PHE A 20 2.65 -12.62 3.65
N ARG A 21 3.06 -13.75 3.06
CA ARG A 21 3.72 -14.83 3.80
C ARG A 21 5.14 -14.97 3.31
N TYR A 22 6.10 -15.01 4.23
CA TYR A 22 7.50 -15.15 3.91
C TYR A 22 8.16 -16.07 4.92
N GLU A 23 8.81 -17.12 4.43
CA GLU A 23 9.41 -18.17 5.24
C GLU A 23 10.87 -18.32 4.82
N PHE A 24 11.77 -18.39 5.80
CA PHE A 24 13.20 -18.55 5.56
C PHE A 24 13.89 -19.15 6.80
N VAL A 25 15.13 -19.61 6.62
CA VAL A 25 15.97 -20.08 7.72
C VAL A 25 17.04 -19.03 8.01
N ALA A 26 17.09 -18.60 9.27
CA ALA A 26 18.08 -17.66 9.78
C ALA A 26 19.21 -18.43 10.50
N PRO A 27 20.48 -18.06 10.29
CA PRO A 27 21.63 -18.72 10.91
C PRO A 27 21.85 -18.29 12.38
N THR A 28 20.80 -17.78 13.04
CA THR A 28 20.86 -17.28 14.42
C THR A 28 19.87 -18.02 15.33
N PRO A 29 20.14 -18.11 16.64
CA PRO A 29 19.21 -18.70 17.60
C PRO A 29 17.88 -17.95 17.67
N ALA A 30 16.79 -18.66 18.00
CA ALA A 30 15.43 -18.13 17.93
C ALA A 30 15.23 -16.83 18.73
N GLU A 31 15.76 -16.74 19.95
CA GLU A 31 15.66 -15.54 20.76
C GLU A 31 16.42 -14.34 20.16
N GLN A 32 17.60 -14.58 19.58
CA GLN A 32 18.35 -13.53 18.91
C GLN A 32 17.65 -13.08 17.62
N ALA A 33 17.11 -14.02 16.84
CA ALA A 33 16.32 -13.72 15.66
C ALA A 33 15.09 -12.87 16.03
N ARG A 34 14.38 -13.24 17.10
CA ARG A 34 13.23 -12.48 17.63
C ARG A 34 13.61 -11.05 18.00
N GLN A 35 14.67 -10.86 18.78
CA GLN A 35 15.13 -9.54 19.20
C GLN A 35 15.58 -8.68 18.01
N ARG A 36 16.34 -9.25 17.08
CA ARG A 36 16.81 -8.52 15.89
C ARG A 36 15.67 -8.14 14.96
N LEU A 37 14.69 -9.03 14.74
CA LEU A 37 13.49 -8.68 13.98
C LEU A 37 12.67 -7.60 14.68
N GLN A 38 12.55 -7.65 16.00
CA GLN A 38 11.87 -6.59 16.75
C GLN A 38 12.56 -5.23 16.52
N VAL A 39 13.89 -5.16 16.62
CA VAL A 39 14.66 -3.93 16.35
C VAL A 39 14.45 -3.45 14.91
N TYR A 40 14.56 -4.37 13.95
CA TYR A 40 14.36 -4.10 12.51
C TYR A 40 12.99 -3.46 12.24
N PHE A 41 11.91 -4.11 12.69
CA PHE A 41 10.56 -3.61 12.45
C PHE A 41 10.24 -2.37 13.27
N THR A 42 10.84 -2.20 14.45
CA THR A 42 10.75 -0.94 15.22
C THR A 42 11.33 0.22 14.44
N HIS A 43 12.47 0.03 13.76
CA HIS A 43 13.05 1.04 12.87
C HIS A 43 12.13 1.37 11.68
N LEU A 44 11.33 0.41 11.21
CA LEU A 44 10.30 0.61 10.19
C LEU A 44 8.99 1.22 10.72
N GLY A 45 8.94 1.58 12.01
CA GLY A 45 7.81 2.23 12.67
C GLY A 45 6.74 1.27 13.20
N TYR A 46 7.04 -0.02 13.34
CA TYR A 46 6.15 -0.97 14.00
C TYR A 46 6.28 -0.87 15.52
N ALA A 47 5.14 -1.00 16.22
CA ALA A 47 5.09 -1.08 17.67
C ALA A 47 4.83 -2.54 18.09
N PRO A 48 5.53 -3.05 19.12
CA PRO A 48 5.31 -4.40 19.63
C PRO A 48 3.94 -4.52 20.29
N MET A 49 3.37 -5.73 20.25
CA MET A 49 2.18 -6.12 20.97
C MET A 49 2.48 -7.26 21.92
N ALA A 50 1.69 -7.36 23.00
CA ALA A 50 1.78 -8.48 23.91
C ALA A 50 1.39 -9.78 23.20
N SER A 51 2.33 -10.73 23.11
CA SER A 51 2.13 -12.10 22.66
C SER A 51 3.17 -13.00 23.32
N ALA A 52 2.73 -14.18 23.79
CA ALA A 52 3.56 -15.12 24.52
C ALA A 52 4.44 -15.97 23.58
N ASP A 53 3.90 -16.33 22.42
CA ASP A 53 4.40 -17.38 21.52
C ASP A 53 4.97 -16.84 20.20
N ALA A 54 4.64 -15.60 19.84
CA ALA A 54 5.07 -14.99 18.59
C ALA A 54 5.57 -13.56 18.81
N LEU A 55 6.35 -13.06 17.86
CA LEU A 55 6.59 -11.63 17.74
C LEU A 55 5.43 -11.02 16.96
N VAL A 56 4.53 -10.32 17.66
CA VAL A 56 3.43 -9.59 17.04
C VAL A 56 3.73 -8.10 17.11
N MET A 57 3.65 -7.42 15.97
CA MET A 57 3.87 -5.98 15.88
C MET A 57 2.85 -5.33 14.96
N ARG A 58 2.51 -4.05 15.20
CA ARG A 58 1.56 -3.30 14.37
C ARG A 58 2.13 -1.98 13.91
N ARG A 59 1.71 -1.54 12.72
CA ARG A 59 1.99 -0.22 12.17
C ARG A 59 0.73 0.37 11.55
N GLY A 60 0.60 1.69 11.63
CA GLY A 60 -0.49 2.44 11.00
C GLY A 60 -1.86 2.23 11.67
N SER A 61 -2.89 2.85 11.09
CA SER A 61 -4.29 2.65 11.50
C SER A 61 -5.24 3.10 10.40
N LEU A 62 -6.44 2.51 10.36
CA LEU A 62 -7.46 2.86 9.35
C LEU A 62 -7.86 4.35 9.42
N ALA A 63 -7.98 4.89 10.62
CA ALA A 63 -8.32 6.30 10.80
C ALA A 63 -7.23 7.23 10.23
N ARG A 64 -5.95 6.94 10.49
CA ARG A 64 -4.84 7.75 9.97
C ARG A 64 -4.69 7.59 8.46
N SER A 65 -4.86 6.39 7.93
CA SER A 65 -4.76 6.15 6.49
C SER A 65 -5.87 6.81 5.69
N MET A 66 -7.06 6.98 6.27
CA MET A 66 -8.15 7.75 5.66
C MET A 66 -7.87 9.26 5.63
N LEU A 67 -7.25 9.82 6.69
CA LEU A 67 -6.95 11.25 6.77
C LEU A 67 -5.73 11.67 5.93
N ASN A 68 -4.69 10.83 5.91
CA ASN A 68 -3.46 11.12 5.20
C ASN A 68 -2.81 9.81 4.75
N TRP A 69 -3.16 9.40 3.53
CA TRP A 69 -2.67 8.17 2.94
C TRP A 69 -1.16 8.25 2.68
N THR A 70 -0.43 7.27 3.22
CA THR A 70 0.94 6.91 2.82
C THR A 70 1.08 5.38 2.87
N PRO A 71 1.96 4.76 2.08
CA PRO A 71 2.18 3.32 2.11
C PRO A 71 2.44 2.75 3.51
N ARG A 72 3.22 3.46 4.35
CA ARG A 72 3.54 3.00 5.72
C ARG A 72 2.46 3.31 6.77
N LYS A 73 1.48 4.16 6.47
CA LYS A 73 0.38 4.49 7.40
C LYS A 73 -0.80 3.52 7.34
N LEU A 74 -0.80 2.62 6.37
CA LEU A 74 -1.80 1.56 6.27
C LEU A 74 -1.79 0.69 7.53
N ALA A 75 -2.97 0.22 7.93
CA ALA A 75 -3.14 -0.64 9.09
C ALA A 75 -2.59 -2.03 8.79
N VAL A 76 -1.42 -2.33 9.36
CA VAL A 76 -0.68 -3.57 9.14
C VAL A 76 -0.35 -4.23 10.47
N GLU A 77 -0.51 -5.54 10.51
CA GLU A 77 -0.07 -6.41 11.60
C GLU A 77 0.96 -7.39 11.07
N LEU A 78 2.11 -7.48 11.73
CA LEU A 78 3.14 -8.47 11.51
C LEU A 78 3.04 -9.52 12.61
N THR A 79 3.10 -10.78 12.23
CA THR A 79 3.30 -11.92 13.11
C THR A 79 4.51 -12.71 12.63
N ALA A 80 5.53 -12.85 13.47
CA ALA A 80 6.67 -13.71 13.20
C ALA A 80 6.70 -14.86 14.23
N ARG A 81 6.81 -16.09 13.72
CA ARG A 81 6.94 -17.32 14.48
C ARG A 81 8.32 -17.91 14.26
N PHE A 82 8.86 -18.55 15.30
CA PHE A 82 10.21 -19.05 15.34
C PHE A 82 10.16 -20.53 15.72
N ALA A 83 10.75 -21.38 14.88
CA ALA A 83 10.87 -22.81 15.14
C ALA A 83 12.34 -23.24 14.97
N PRO A 84 12.82 -24.22 15.75
CA PRO A 84 14.17 -24.75 15.55
C PRO A 84 14.29 -25.42 14.17
N ALA A 85 15.42 -25.20 13.50
CA ALA A 85 15.76 -25.81 12.21
C ALA A 85 17.18 -26.40 12.25
N ALA A 86 17.52 -27.26 11.27
CA ALA A 86 18.82 -27.93 11.22
C ALA A 86 20.02 -26.96 11.22
N GLU A 87 19.87 -25.80 10.57
CA GLU A 87 20.92 -24.79 10.41
C GLU A 87 20.60 -23.46 11.12
N GLY A 88 19.80 -23.51 12.21
CA GLY A 88 19.46 -22.34 13.01
C GLY A 88 17.98 -22.27 13.35
N THR A 89 17.31 -21.20 12.90
CA THR A 89 15.89 -20.96 13.22
C THR A 89 15.08 -20.80 11.94
N ALA A 90 14.04 -21.60 11.78
CA ALA A 90 13.00 -21.35 10.79
C ALA A 90 12.12 -20.18 11.26
N VAL A 91 12.02 -19.15 10.42
CA VAL A 91 11.23 -17.96 10.68
C VAL A 91 10.06 -17.94 9.69
N GLU A 92 8.84 -17.98 10.20
CA GLU A 92 7.63 -17.74 9.43
C GLU A 92 7.11 -16.34 9.74
N MET A 93 7.11 -15.45 8.75
CA MET A 93 6.54 -14.11 8.85
C MET A 93 5.25 -14.02 8.08
N THR A 94 4.20 -13.53 8.74
CA THR A 94 2.94 -13.17 8.13
C THR A 94 2.67 -11.70 8.37
N LEU A 95 2.55 -10.92 7.30
CA LEU A 95 2.12 -9.53 7.34
C LEU A 95 0.68 -9.44 6.83
N GLN A 96 -0.23 -8.99 7.70
CA GLN A 96 -1.64 -8.79 7.40
C GLN A 96 -1.93 -7.31 7.22
N LEU A 97 -2.23 -6.92 5.99
CA LEU A 97 -2.63 -5.57 5.63
C LEU A 97 -4.16 -5.49 5.61
N ASN A 98 -4.74 -4.61 6.42
CA ASN A 98 -6.16 -4.32 6.39
C ASN A 98 -6.48 -3.29 5.29
N ARG A 99 -7.23 -3.73 4.27
CA ARG A 99 -7.60 -2.92 3.10
C ARG A 99 -8.99 -2.30 3.20
N THR A 100 -9.60 -2.27 4.38
CA THR A 100 -10.96 -1.72 4.55
C THR A 100 -11.00 -0.25 4.12
N GLY A 101 -11.86 0.07 3.14
CA GLY A 101 -12.00 1.43 2.61
C GLY A 101 -10.84 1.92 1.74
N HIS A 102 -9.88 1.05 1.38
CA HIS A 102 -8.71 1.42 0.60
C HIS A 102 -8.53 0.52 -0.62
N THR A 103 -8.21 1.15 -1.75
CA THR A 103 -7.62 0.44 -2.89
C THR A 103 -6.12 0.28 -2.61
N ILE A 104 -5.61 -0.94 -2.66
CA ILE A 104 -4.18 -1.21 -2.46
C ILE A 104 -3.50 -1.24 -3.83
N PHE A 105 -2.59 -0.31 -4.08
CA PHE A 105 -1.82 -0.26 -5.31
C PHE A 105 -0.57 -1.16 -5.22
N GLU A 106 0.13 -1.28 -6.35
CA GLU A 106 1.31 -2.16 -6.45
C GLU A 106 2.49 -1.60 -5.64
N ALA A 107 2.61 -0.27 -5.47
CA ALA A 107 3.63 0.35 -4.64
C ALA A 107 3.59 -0.12 -3.18
N GLU A 108 2.40 -0.25 -2.57
CA GLU A 108 2.29 -0.72 -1.19
C GLU A 108 2.58 -2.21 -1.08
N ARG A 109 2.13 -3.02 -2.05
CA ARG A 109 2.50 -4.44 -2.10
C ARG A 109 4.01 -4.63 -2.20
N TYR A 110 4.65 -3.84 -3.07
CA TYR A 110 6.08 -3.86 -3.25
C TYR A 110 6.81 -3.47 -1.98
N LEU A 111 6.40 -2.39 -1.30
CA LEU A 111 7.02 -1.96 -0.06
C LEU A 111 6.94 -3.04 1.02
N HIS A 112 5.76 -3.65 1.22
CA HIS A 112 5.60 -4.70 2.23
C HIS A 112 6.37 -5.98 1.89
N ALA A 113 6.41 -6.37 0.62
CA ALA A 113 7.26 -7.48 0.18
C ALA A 113 8.75 -7.16 0.40
N TRP A 114 9.17 -5.93 0.11
CA TRP A 114 10.55 -5.47 0.31
C TRP A 114 10.93 -5.48 1.80
N GLU A 115 10.06 -5.01 2.68
CA GLU A 115 10.24 -5.07 4.14
C GLU A 115 10.43 -6.52 4.64
N LEU A 116 9.68 -7.48 4.10
CA LEU A 116 9.82 -8.89 4.51
C LEU A 116 11.11 -9.53 4.00
N THR A 117 11.48 -9.31 2.74
CA THR A 117 12.73 -9.85 2.18
C THR A 117 13.98 -9.25 2.80
N GLN A 118 13.95 -7.96 3.18
CA GLN A 118 15.09 -7.31 3.84
C GLN A 118 15.22 -7.71 5.31
N ALA A 119 14.15 -8.19 5.95
CA ALA A 119 14.24 -8.77 7.28
C ALA A 119 15.13 -10.02 7.32
N GLU A 120 15.08 -10.86 6.27
CA GLU A 120 15.97 -12.01 6.12
C GLU A 120 17.43 -11.58 5.96
N ALA A 121 17.70 -10.65 5.03
CA ALA A 121 19.03 -10.08 4.84
C ALA A 121 19.57 -9.49 6.15
N TYR A 122 18.74 -8.74 6.87
CA TYR A 122 19.08 -8.19 8.18
C TYR A 122 19.47 -9.26 9.19
N LEU A 123 18.75 -10.38 9.24
CA LEU A 123 19.08 -11.49 10.15
C LEU A 123 20.36 -12.23 9.77
N ARG A 124 20.70 -12.28 8.47
CA ARG A 124 21.99 -12.77 7.98
C ARG A 124 23.16 -11.82 8.24
N GLY A 125 22.89 -10.61 8.71
CA GLY A 125 23.91 -9.58 8.94
C GLY A 125 24.31 -8.83 7.69
N GLU A 126 23.53 -8.94 6.62
CA GLU A 126 23.71 -8.14 5.41
C GLU A 126 23.24 -6.69 5.67
N PRO A 127 23.88 -5.69 5.04
CA PRO A 127 23.48 -4.30 5.19
C PRO A 127 22.09 -4.08 4.59
N VAL A 128 21.18 -3.47 5.36
CA VAL A 128 19.85 -3.06 4.87
C VAL A 128 19.83 -1.56 4.62
N ASP A 129 19.46 -1.16 3.41
CA ASP A 129 19.28 0.24 3.03
C ASP A 129 17.87 0.75 3.41
N PHE A 130 17.73 1.17 4.67
CA PHE A 130 16.50 1.80 5.17
C PHE A 130 16.18 3.12 4.47
N GLU A 131 17.21 3.87 4.05
CA GLU A 131 17.05 5.15 3.35
C GLU A 131 16.46 4.95 1.95
N ALA A 132 16.81 3.87 1.26
CA ALA A 132 16.19 3.51 -0.02
C ALA A 132 14.68 3.26 0.14
N MET A 133 14.26 2.60 1.22
CA MET A 133 12.83 2.39 1.49
C MET A 133 12.11 3.72 1.80
N GLU A 134 12.75 4.61 2.56
CA GLU A 134 12.18 5.94 2.84
C GLU A 134 12.09 6.80 1.57
N ARG A 135 13.12 6.78 0.72
CA ARG A 135 13.11 7.45 -0.58
C ARG A 135 12.02 6.90 -1.49
N PHE A 136 11.76 5.59 -1.45
CA PHE A 136 10.65 4.98 -2.20
C PHE A 136 9.30 5.48 -1.69
N GLU A 137 9.09 5.57 -0.38
CA GLU A 137 7.87 6.13 0.20
C GLU A 137 7.66 7.59 -0.25
N LYS A 138 8.70 8.44 -0.13
CA LYS A 138 8.65 9.84 -0.55
C LYS A 138 8.30 9.98 -2.03
N ARG A 139 8.96 9.22 -2.91
CA ARG A 139 8.67 9.21 -4.36
C ARG A 139 7.24 8.74 -4.66
N THR A 140 6.74 7.77 -3.91
CA THR A 140 5.37 7.26 -4.07
C THR A 140 4.34 8.33 -3.71
N LEU A 141 4.58 9.10 -2.63
CA LEU A 141 3.73 10.21 -2.26
C LEU A 141 3.76 11.34 -3.27
N GLU A 142 4.94 11.71 -3.76
CA GLU A 142 5.09 12.72 -4.79
C GLU A 142 4.31 12.33 -6.06
N ARG A 143 4.47 11.09 -6.51
CA ARG A 143 3.73 10.56 -7.67
C ARG A 143 2.23 10.49 -7.46
N SER A 144 1.77 10.17 -6.25
CA SER A 144 0.35 10.23 -5.91
C SER A 144 -0.22 11.65 -5.93
N ARG A 145 0.59 12.65 -5.59
CA ARG A 145 0.18 14.06 -5.69
C ARG A 145 0.15 14.53 -7.14
N ILE A 146 1.15 14.12 -7.93
CA ILE A 146 1.20 14.40 -9.37
C ILE A 146 0.01 13.74 -10.08
N SER A 147 -0.32 12.48 -9.76
CA SER A 147 -1.48 11.80 -10.35
C SER A 147 -2.79 12.49 -10.00
N LEU A 148 -2.95 12.97 -8.76
CA LEU A 148 -4.10 13.78 -8.33
C LEU A 148 -4.20 15.07 -9.17
N ALA A 149 -3.10 15.80 -9.30
CA ALA A 149 -3.04 17.04 -10.07
C ALA A 149 -3.36 16.81 -11.56
N LEU A 150 -2.78 15.77 -12.18
CA LEU A 150 -3.05 15.39 -13.56
C LEU A 150 -4.50 14.95 -13.75
N ALA A 151 -5.05 14.15 -12.84
CA ALA A 151 -6.45 13.74 -12.89
C ALA A 151 -7.38 14.95 -12.87
N LEU A 152 -7.14 15.91 -11.98
CA LEU A 152 -7.93 17.14 -11.92
C LEU A 152 -7.77 17.99 -13.17
N ALA A 153 -6.52 18.23 -13.62
CA ALA A 153 -6.24 19.04 -14.79
C ALA A 153 -6.90 18.50 -16.06
N VAL A 154 -6.91 17.17 -16.24
CA VAL A 154 -7.57 16.51 -17.37
C VAL A 154 -9.09 16.48 -17.16
N SER A 155 -9.59 16.26 -15.95
CA SER A 155 -11.03 16.12 -15.72
C SER A 155 -11.81 17.43 -15.91
N VAL A 156 -11.19 18.58 -15.65
CA VAL A 156 -11.84 19.91 -15.80
C VAL A 156 -12.39 20.14 -17.22
N PRO A 157 -11.59 20.06 -18.31
CA PRO A 157 -12.11 20.27 -19.65
C PRO A 157 -13.19 19.26 -20.04
N PHE A 158 -13.07 17.99 -19.64
CA PHE A 158 -14.12 16.99 -19.87
C PHE A 158 -15.40 17.31 -19.07
N GLY A 159 -15.28 17.77 -17.83
CA GLY A 159 -16.42 18.16 -17.01
C GLY A 159 -17.15 19.36 -17.62
N VAL A 160 -16.40 20.37 -18.09
CA VAL A 160 -16.97 21.51 -18.83
C VAL A 160 -17.67 21.03 -20.09
N LEU A 161 -17.04 20.14 -20.87
CA LEU A 161 -17.63 19.58 -22.08
C LEU A 161 -18.95 18.84 -21.81
N VAL A 162 -19.00 18.00 -20.76
CA VAL A 162 -20.23 17.32 -20.33
C VAL A 162 -21.32 18.32 -19.98
N VAL A 163 -20.99 19.37 -19.21
CA VAL A 163 -21.98 20.39 -18.84
C VAL A 163 -22.46 21.15 -20.08
N VAL A 164 -21.57 21.56 -20.97
CA VAL A 164 -21.91 22.33 -22.17
C VAL A 164 -22.78 21.53 -23.13
N LEU A 165 -22.47 20.25 -23.37
CA LEU A 165 -23.19 19.42 -24.33
C LEU A 165 -24.47 18.81 -23.75
N LEU A 166 -24.43 18.34 -22.49
CA LEU A 166 -25.52 17.54 -21.94
C LEU A 166 -26.59 18.40 -21.26
N ARG A 167 -26.24 19.58 -20.73
CA ARG A 167 -27.23 20.50 -20.14
C ARG A 167 -28.35 20.90 -21.11
N PRO A 168 -28.09 21.32 -22.37
CA PRO A 168 -29.17 21.66 -23.31
C PRO A 168 -30.00 20.43 -23.67
N LEU A 169 -29.38 19.26 -23.86
CA LEU A 169 -30.09 18.00 -24.13
C LEU A 169 -31.04 17.61 -22.99
N LEU A 170 -30.56 17.64 -21.74
CA LEU A 170 -31.40 17.33 -20.57
C LEU A 170 -32.57 18.31 -20.45
N THR A 171 -32.34 19.59 -20.73
CA THR A 171 -33.40 20.60 -20.72
C THR A 171 -34.42 20.34 -21.83
N SER A 172 -33.99 19.95 -23.03
CA SER A 172 -34.89 19.56 -24.12
C SER A 172 -35.74 18.32 -23.80
N TRP A 173 -35.25 17.44 -22.93
CA TRP A 173 -35.98 16.28 -22.41
C TRP A 173 -36.87 16.61 -21.21
N GLY A 174 -37.01 17.89 -20.83
CA GLY A 174 -37.81 18.34 -19.68
C GLY A 174 -37.18 18.03 -18.32
N ILE A 175 -35.91 17.64 -18.28
CA ILE A 175 -35.18 17.34 -17.04
C ILE A 175 -34.55 18.63 -16.51
N GLU A 176 -35.19 19.22 -15.52
CA GLU A 176 -34.79 20.48 -14.90
C GLU A 176 -34.52 20.35 -13.40
N GLY A 177 -34.05 21.42 -12.76
CA GLY A 177 -33.84 21.47 -11.32
C GLY A 177 -32.85 20.43 -10.78
N VAL A 178 -33.24 19.79 -9.67
CA VAL A 178 -32.40 18.85 -8.90
C VAL A 178 -31.99 17.60 -9.69
N PRO A 179 -32.89 16.89 -10.41
CA PRO A 179 -32.52 15.74 -11.23
C PRO A 179 -31.40 16.02 -12.25
N ARG A 180 -31.46 17.19 -12.92
CA ARG A 180 -30.42 17.59 -13.88
C ARG A 180 -29.06 17.76 -13.19
N GLY A 181 -29.05 18.41 -12.03
CA GLY A 181 -27.84 18.57 -11.22
C GLY A 181 -27.24 17.23 -10.78
N ALA A 182 -28.08 16.28 -10.38
CA ALA A 182 -27.64 14.94 -9.99
C ALA A 182 -27.02 14.16 -11.17
N ILE A 183 -27.63 14.22 -12.37
CA ILE A 183 -27.09 13.55 -13.57
C ILE A 183 -25.76 14.16 -13.99
N LEU A 184 -25.70 15.49 -14.13
CA LEU A 184 -24.47 16.18 -14.52
C LEU A 184 -23.37 15.98 -13.48
N GLY A 185 -23.70 16.12 -12.19
CA GLY A 185 -22.77 15.87 -11.09
C GLY A 185 -22.26 14.42 -11.06
N GLY A 186 -23.15 13.45 -11.28
CA GLY A 186 -22.80 12.04 -11.34
C GLY A 186 -21.84 11.71 -12.49
N LEU A 187 -22.09 12.26 -13.68
CA LEU A 187 -21.22 12.05 -14.85
C LEU A 187 -19.86 12.73 -14.67
N VAL A 188 -19.84 13.98 -14.23
CA VAL A 188 -18.59 14.70 -13.94
C VAL A 188 -17.80 13.97 -12.85
N GLY A 189 -18.47 13.57 -11.77
CA GLY A 189 -17.86 12.79 -10.68
C GLY A 189 -17.31 11.44 -11.15
N GLY A 190 -18.04 10.75 -12.03
CA GLY A 190 -17.60 9.50 -12.65
C GLY A 190 -16.33 9.67 -13.49
N ILE A 191 -16.26 10.74 -14.29
CA ILE A 191 -15.06 11.08 -15.09
C ILE A 191 -13.86 11.37 -14.18
N VAL A 192 -14.05 12.22 -13.16
CA VAL A 192 -13.01 12.53 -12.18
C VAL A 192 -12.52 11.26 -11.49
N GLY A 193 -13.45 10.42 -11.02
CA GLY A 193 -13.13 9.15 -10.36
C GLY A 193 -12.37 8.18 -11.27
N ALA A 194 -12.76 8.08 -12.54
CA ALA A 194 -12.11 7.23 -13.53
C ALA A 194 -10.67 7.68 -13.82
N PHE A 195 -10.45 8.98 -14.02
CA PHE A 195 -9.10 9.53 -14.23
C PHE A 195 -8.24 9.37 -12.98
N LEU A 196 -8.77 9.65 -11.79
CA LEU A 196 -8.05 9.44 -10.53
C LEU A 196 -7.60 7.98 -10.37
N TRP A 197 -8.50 7.02 -10.63
CA TRP A 197 -8.17 5.61 -10.58
C TRP A 197 -7.09 5.23 -11.60
N LEU A 198 -7.22 5.67 -12.85
CA LEU A 198 -6.30 5.34 -13.94
C LEU A 198 -4.90 5.94 -13.70
N PHE A 199 -4.81 7.21 -13.33
CA PHE A 199 -3.53 7.87 -13.08
C PHE A 199 -2.84 7.31 -11.84
N ASN A 200 -3.57 7.04 -10.75
CA ASN A 200 -3.00 6.37 -9.58
C ASN A 200 -2.50 4.97 -9.93
N ARG A 201 -3.30 4.16 -10.63
CA ARG A 201 -2.90 2.81 -11.06
C ARG A 201 -1.62 2.83 -11.90
N LYS A 202 -1.47 3.81 -12.80
CA LYS A 202 -0.29 3.93 -13.65
C LYS A 202 0.92 4.47 -12.88
N MET A 203 0.77 5.56 -12.13
CA MET A 203 1.89 6.25 -11.48
C MET A 203 2.44 5.49 -10.26
N LEU A 204 1.59 4.73 -9.57
CA LEU A 204 1.95 3.92 -8.40
C LEU A 204 2.37 2.49 -8.75
N ASN A 205 2.75 2.25 -10.01
CA ASN A 205 3.38 0.99 -10.41
C ASN A 205 4.89 1.03 -10.09
N PRO A 206 5.42 0.11 -9.25
CA PRO A 206 6.83 0.00 -8.89
C PRO A 206 7.80 -0.03 -10.07
N GLN A 207 7.38 -0.54 -11.23
CA GLN A 207 8.21 -0.61 -12.43
C GLN A 207 8.60 0.76 -12.99
N ASN A 208 7.91 1.82 -12.58
CA ASN A 208 8.21 3.17 -13.03
C ASN A 208 9.28 3.85 -12.17
N TYR A 209 9.82 3.22 -11.12
CA TYR A 209 10.69 3.85 -10.11
C TYR A 209 12.19 3.63 -10.33
#